data_AF-A0A120FQA8-F1
#
_entry.id   AF-A0A120FQA8-F1
#
_cell.length_a   1.000
_cell.length_b   1.000
_cell.length_c   1.000
_cell.angle_alpha   90.00
_cell.angle_beta   90.00
_cell.angle_gamma   90.00
#
_symmetry.space_group_name_H-M   'P 1'
#
loop_
_entity.id
_entity.type
_entity.pdbx_description
1 polymer ?
#
loop_
_entity_poly.entity_id
_entity_poly.type
_entity_poly.pdbx_seq_one_letter_code
_entity_poly.pdbx_strand_id
1 'polypeptide(L)'
;MEKNVLTDEQAKLTLRVLSGPNLGAETCLDEGTSLIGSHDTDDLTFGDPELVGSHIRIVNESGKIQITASAPGVLINGRECTPNNPTILDPFTPVRVGRTIFSLGPVGLDFPKEHTVAERQGVDASRAASDATESSSLGSWRTRLAVGWIPWRLRLAAVVCGLLMIICGAWAGMERLHSRSYFNPPGTQPIEPQTADPHGADIAPDVNIQSTAGRLTIELEPGENTNKSQSDWQDPRLAADLTAKRPATAKLSDARLIDLAATILHAFDIDGRVRVEAAGELTVIGYGRSDAKVEAAFRRLQQDIPGIYKTNDEVATPDRARAFLLRAASAELRRSIRITVRPDVVSVSGALASATYDEWKDVAARFEERFRPYIRLESRCELMVLPAVRGVHLGRTPFVVVENGAQLKVGDSIDHIGKIAAVDRDGLIVRVGESNLRMLYRENPEWLTEDDQR
;
A
#
# COMPACT_ATOMS: atom_id res chain seq x y z
N MET A 1 -0.31 2.84 60.14
CA MET A 1 0.66 3.69 59.43
C MET A 1 0.75 3.17 58.01
N GLU A 2 -0.36 3.25 57.27
CA GLU A 2 -0.38 2.88 55.86
C GLU A 2 0.23 3.99 55.02
N LYS A 3 0.90 3.62 53.93
CA LYS A 3 1.56 4.54 53.02
C LYS A 3 1.11 4.19 51.61
N ASN A 4 0.65 5.21 50.87
CA ASN A 4 -0.14 5.10 49.64
C ASN A 4 0.40 4.05 48.64
N VAL A 5 -0.51 3.20 48.15
CA VAL A 5 -0.29 2.27 47.02
C VAL A 5 -1.28 2.60 45.89
N LEU A 6 -1.48 3.89 45.63
CA LEU A 6 -2.43 4.45 44.66
C LEU A 6 -1.77 5.60 43.87
N THR A 7 -0.53 5.40 43.41
CA THR A 7 0.28 6.49 42.83
C THR A 7 1.32 6.00 41.80
N ASP A 8 0.99 4.93 41.05
CA ASP A 8 1.89 4.35 40.03
C ASP A 8 1.21 4.33 38.64
N GLU A 9 -0.05 3.87 38.55
CA GLU A 9 -0.82 3.91 37.28
C GLU A 9 -1.09 5.32 36.74
N GLN A 10 -0.98 6.37 37.56
CA GLN A 10 -1.24 7.75 37.14
C GLN A 10 -0.10 8.41 36.33
N ALA A 11 1.08 7.78 36.25
CA ALA A 11 2.23 8.32 35.52
C ALA A 11 2.31 7.87 34.04
N LYS A 12 1.54 6.84 33.65
CA LYS A 12 1.60 6.24 32.31
C LYS A 12 0.76 7.04 31.32
N LEU A 13 1.35 7.39 30.18
CA LEU A 13 0.70 8.16 29.12
C LEU A 13 0.33 7.26 27.94
N THR A 14 -0.76 7.60 27.26
CA THR A 14 -1.07 7.13 25.91
C THR A 14 -0.78 8.25 24.92
N LEU A 15 -0.08 7.95 23.82
CA LEU A 15 -0.11 8.75 22.59
C LEU A 15 -1.19 8.19 21.68
N ARG A 16 -2.08 9.04 21.16
CA ARG A 16 -3.10 8.69 20.16
C ARG A 16 -2.96 9.55 18.91
N VAL A 17 -2.93 8.91 17.74
CA VAL A 17 -2.95 9.60 16.45
C VAL A 17 -4.39 9.96 16.07
N LEU A 18 -4.66 11.27 16.02
CA LEU A 18 -5.97 11.88 15.74
C LEU A 18 -6.19 12.20 14.26
N SER A 19 -5.11 12.29 13.46
CA SER A 19 -5.17 12.47 12.00
C SER A 19 -3.84 12.10 11.34
N GLY A 20 -3.85 11.86 10.03
CA GLY A 20 -2.67 11.51 9.22
C GLY A 20 -2.58 10.01 8.85
N PRO A 21 -1.45 9.56 8.29
CA PRO A 21 -1.30 8.20 7.75
C PRO A 21 -1.51 7.06 8.77
N ASN A 22 -1.30 7.35 10.06
CA ASN A 22 -1.39 6.38 11.15
C ASN A 22 -2.65 6.62 12.02
N LEU A 23 -3.70 7.24 11.47
CA LEU A 23 -4.96 7.56 12.17
C LEU A 23 -5.50 6.38 12.99
N GLY A 24 -5.82 6.64 14.26
CA GLY A 24 -6.34 5.63 15.18
C GLY A 24 -5.27 4.76 15.85
N ALA A 25 -4.00 4.89 15.48
CA ALA A 25 -2.91 4.24 16.21
C ALA A 25 -2.79 4.81 17.64
N GLU A 26 -2.72 3.92 18.62
CA GLU A 26 -2.47 4.22 20.03
C GLU A 26 -1.23 3.46 20.51
N THR A 27 -0.46 4.08 21.39
CA THR A 27 0.69 3.46 22.05
C THR A 27 0.88 4.04 23.45
N CYS A 28 1.39 3.23 24.38
CA CYS A 28 1.78 3.73 25.69
C CYS A 28 3.19 4.32 25.64
N LEU A 29 3.38 5.45 26.33
CA LEU A 29 4.69 5.96 26.71
C LEU A 29 4.88 5.75 28.22
N ASP A 30 6.01 5.12 28.57
CA ASP A 30 6.50 5.02 29.93
C ASP A 30 7.18 6.34 30.36
N GLU A 31 7.82 6.39 31.54
CA GLU A 31 8.66 7.53 31.91
C GLU A 31 9.99 7.53 31.14
N GLY A 32 10.54 8.71 30.88
CA GLY A 32 11.81 8.90 30.18
C GLY A 32 11.66 9.72 28.89
N THR A 33 12.45 9.36 27.87
CA THR A 33 12.48 10.04 26.56
C THR A 33 11.97 9.12 25.46
N SER A 34 11.25 9.68 24.48
CA SER A 34 10.87 8.97 23.24
C SER A 34 11.09 9.86 22.02
N LEU A 35 11.63 9.28 20.95
CA LEU A 35 11.86 9.93 19.66
C LEU A 35 10.75 9.54 18.68
N ILE A 36 10.22 10.52 17.95
CA ILE A 36 9.24 10.34 16.89
C ILE A 36 9.81 10.89 15.58
N GLY A 37 9.74 10.10 14.52
CA GLY A 37 10.24 10.50 13.20
C GLY A 37 9.92 9.47 12.13
N SER A 38 10.78 9.39 11.12
CA SER A 38 10.66 8.47 9.97
C SER A 38 11.78 7.43 9.87
N HIS A 39 12.70 7.37 10.84
CA HIS A 39 13.77 6.37 10.87
C HIS A 39 13.39 5.12 11.65
N ASP A 40 14.15 4.05 11.44
CA ASP A 40 14.11 2.78 12.19
C ASP A 40 14.82 2.88 13.56
N THR A 41 15.60 3.94 13.79
CA THR A 41 16.21 4.29 15.08
C THR A 41 15.34 5.19 15.97
N ASP A 42 14.12 5.54 15.52
CA ASP A 42 13.16 6.31 16.31
C ASP A 42 12.27 5.37 17.12
N ASP A 43 11.98 5.69 18.38
CA ASP A 43 11.13 4.86 19.25
C ASP A 43 9.69 4.71 18.69
N LEU A 44 9.21 5.72 17.96
CA LEU A 44 7.96 5.68 17.20
C LEU A 44 8.16 6.21 15.76
N THR A 45 8.16 5.30 14.78
CA THR A 45 8.14 5.66 13.36
C THR A 45 6.73 5.98 12.88
N PHE A 46 6.52 7.14 12.27
CA PHE A 46 5.27 7.50 11.59
C PHE A 46 5.42 7.39 10.07
N GLY A 47 4.47 6.74 9.38
CA GLY A 47 4.46 6.58 7.91
C GLY A 47 4.12 7.86 7.12
N ASP A 48 4.66 9.01 7.50
CA ASP A 48 4.34 10.32 6.92
C ASP A 48 5.58 10.95 6.26
N PRO A 49 5.62 11.10 4.91
CA PRO A 49 6.81 11.53 4.16
C PRO A 49 7.26 12.99 4.40
N GLU A 50 6.51 13.76 5.18
CA GLU A 50 6.95 15.09 5.66
C GLU A 50 7.84 15.01 6.91
N LEU A 51 8.03 13.82 7.49
CA LEU A 51 8.86 13.61 8.68
C LEU A 51 10.29 13.18 8.32
N VAL A 52 11.24 13.72 9.09
CA VAL A 52 12.63 13.26 9.12
C VAL A 52 12.88 12.32 10.32
N GLY A 53 14.02 11.64 10.35
CA GLY A 53 14.47 10.92 11.55
C GLY A 53 14.51 11.83 12.79
N SER A 54 13.98 11.33 13.89
CA SER A 54 13.92 11.99 15.21
C SER A 54 13.31 13.40 15.19
N HIS A 55 12.35 13.66 14.29
CA HIS A 55 11.66 14.96 14.08
C HIS A 55 11.21 15.62 15.40
N ILE A 56 10.70 14.83 16.33
CA ILE A 56 10.28 15.26 17.67
C ILE A 56 10.93 14.38 18.74
N ARG A 57 11.33 15.02 19.85
CA ARG A 57 11.60 14.35 21.13
C ARG A 57 10.48 14.67 22.11
N ILE A 58 9.88 13.65 22.70
CA ILE A 58 9.01 13.73 23.87
C ILE A 58 9.84 13.35 25.11
N VAL A 59 9.61 14.04 26.22
CA VAL A 59 10.06 13.63 27.55
C VAL A 59 8.84 13.56 28.47
N ASN A 60 8.71 12.46 29.21
CA ASN A 60 7.70 12.23 30.24
C ASN A 60 8.42 12.04 31.59
N GLU A 61 8.32 13.02 32.49
CA GLU A 61 8.92 12.96 33.83
C GLU A 61 7.87 13.36 34.87
N SER A 62 7.49 12.42 35.74
CA SER A 62 6.48 12.60 36.80
C SER A 62 5.16 13.17 36.28
N GLY A 63 4.70 12.68 35.12
CA GLY A 63 3.48 13.13 34.45
C GLY A 63 3.58 14.50 33.76
N LYS A 64 4.75 15.13 33.73
CA LYS A 64 4.99 16.34 32.93
C LYS A 64 5.44 15.97 31.54
N ILE A 65 4.71 16.46 30.55
CA ILE A 65 5.00 16.24 29.13
C ILE A 65 5.80 17.43 28.60
N GLN A 66 6.96 17.16 28.03
CA GLN A 66 7.80 18.16 27.37
C GLN A 66 8.13 17.71 25.94
N ILE A 67 7.81 18.56 24.96
CA ILE A 67 8.06 18.32 23.54
C ILE A 67 9.17 19.25 23.05
N THR A 68 10.15 18.68 22.35
CA THR A 68 11.21 19.43 21.65
C THR A 68 11.16 19.06 20.17
N ALA A 69 10.96 20.04 19.30
CA ALA A 69 11.01 19.85 17.85
C ALA A 69 12.48 19.83 17.38
N SER A 70 12.96 18.74 16.80
CA SER A 70 14.30 18.66 16.20
C SER A 70 14.35 19.34 14.82
N ALA A 71 13.21 19.39 14.14
CA ALA A 71 13.01 19.95 12.80
C ALA A 71 11.81 20.93 12.77
N PRO A 72 11.73 21.85 11.78
CA PRO A 72 10.63 22.80 11.65
C PRO A 72 9.30 22.12 11.25
N GLY A 73 8.20 22.88 11.25
CA GLY A 73 6.86 22.41 10.87
C GLY A 73 6.06 21.75 11.99
N VAL A 74 6.60 21.67 13.22
CA VAL A 74 5.89 21.15 14.40
C VAL A 74 4.98 22.23 14.98
N LEU A 75 3.66 21.99 15.01
CA LEU A 75 2.70 22.91 15.60
C LEU A 75 2.10 22.36 16.91
N ILE A 76 2.05 23.18 17.95
CA ILE A 76 1.31 22.90 19.20
C ILE A 76 0.22 23.97 19.34
N ASN A 77 -1.05 23.55 19.48
CA ASN A 77 -2.21 24.48 19.46
C ASN A 77 -2.18 25.47 18.28
N GLY A 78 -1.74 25.00 17.09
CA GLY A 78 -1.63 25.81 15.87
C GLY A 78 -0.43 26.76 15.80
N ARG A 79 0.38 26.89 16.87
CA ARG A 79 1.59 27.72 16.89
C ARG A 79 2.83 26.87 16.56
N GLU A 80 3.71 27.38 15.70
CA GLU A 80 4.95 26.67 15.37
C GLU A 80 5.95 26.70 16.53
N CYS A 81 6.59 25.55 16.78
CA CYS A 81 7.60 25.39 17.82
C CYS A 81 8.98 25.81 17.30
N THR A 82 9.71 26.62 18.06
CA THR A 82 11.11 26.92 17.77
C THR A 82 11.94 25.63 17.86
N PRO A 83 12.66 25.21 16.80
CA PRO A 83 13.46 23.99 16.83
C PRO A 83 14.52 24.02 17.95
N ASN A 84 14.72 22.87 18.59
CA ASN A 84 15.59 22.62 19.74
C ASN A 84 15.23 23.41 21.02
N ASN A 85 14.06 24.06 21.09
CA ASN A 85 13.54 24.67 22.31
C ASN A 85 12.43 23.78 22.93
N PRO A 86 12.56 23.35 24.19
CA PRO A 86 11.52 22.55 24.84
C PRO A 86 10.24 23.36 25.12
N THR A 87 9.09 22.76 24.83
CA THR A 87 7.76 23.29 25.11
C THR A 87 7.04 22.32 26.05
N ILE A 88 6.51 22.81 27.18
CA ILE A 88 5.66 22.01 28.07
C ILE A 88 4.29 21.85 27.41
N LEU A 89 3.72 20.64 27.46
CA LEU A 89 2.45 20.28 26.85
C LEU A 89 1.42 19.88 27.92
N ASP A 90 0.26 20.52 27.92
CA ASP A 90 -0.88 20.07 28.73
C ASP A 90 -1.52 18.80 28.12
N PRO A 91 -2.02 17.85 28.93
CA PRO A 91 -2.70 16.66 28.43
C PRO A 91 -3.83 16.94 27.42
N PHE A 92 -3.96 16.04 26.45
CA PHE A 92 -4.87 16.09 25.29
C PHE A 92 -4.64 17.24 24.31
N THR A 93 -3.64 18.09 24.52
CA THR A 93 -3.25 19.14 23.56
C THR A 93 -2.86 18.51 22.20
N PRO A 94 -3.46 18.96 21.07
CA PRO A 94 -3.11 18.47 19.75
C PRO A 94 -1.77 19.02 19.27
N VAL A 95 -0.91 18.10 18.83
CA VAL A 95 0.40 18.34 18.22
C VAL A 95 0.33 17.92 16.75
N ARG A 96 0.68 18.81 15.82
CA ARG A 96 0.85 18.48 14.40
C ARG A 96 2.34 18.34 14.07
N VAL A 97 2.68 17.28 13.35
CA VAL A 97 3.99 17.08 12.74
C VAL A 97 3.77 16.57 11.31
N GLY A 98 4.26 17.32 10.32
CA GLY A 98 3.88 17.08 8.92
C GLY A 98 2.36 17.11 8.75
N ARG A 99 1.78 16.01 8.26
CA ARG A 99 0.32 15.83 8.09
C ARG A 99 -0.31 15.02 9.22
N THR A 100 0.50 14.52 10.14
CA THR A 100 0.08 13.74 11.30
C THR A 100 -0.30 14.66 12.45
N ILE A 101 -1.48 14.44 13.05
CA ILE A 101 -1.91 15.09 14.29
C ILE A 101 -2.05 14.01 15.35
N PHE A 102 -1.46 14.22 16.53
CA PHE A 102 -1.59 13.34 17.67
C PHE A 102 -1.85 14.16 18.95
N SER A 103 -2.24 13.50 20.03
CA SER A 103 -2.16 14.08 21.37
C SER A 103 -1.73 13.03 22.39
N LEU A 104 -1.40 13.49 23.59
CA LEU A 104 -0.88 12.70 24.70
C LEU A 104 -1.76 12.91 25.93
N GLY A 105 -2.15 11.84 26.63
CA GLY A 105 -2.95 11.93 27.85
C GLY A 105 -2.78 10.71 28.75
N PRO A 106 -3.25 10.76 30.01
CA PRO A 106 -3.19 9.61 30.91
C PRO A 106 -3.93 8.38 30.36
N VAL A 107 -3.39 7.19 30.65
CA VAL A 107 -4.05 5.91 30.30
C VAL A 107 -5.47 5.86 30.89
N GLY A 108 -6.43 5.36 30.10
CA GLY A 108 -7.81 5.12 30.55
C GLY A 108 -8.76 6.32 30.50
N LEU A 109 -8.32 7.48 30.00
CA LEU A 109 -9.17 8.65 29.78
C LEU A 109 -9.57 8.82 28.30
N ASP A 110 -10.79 9.31 28.05
CA ASP A 110 -11.33 9.56 26.71
C ASP A 110 -10.56 10.68 25.98
N PHE A 111 -10.09 10.38 24.77
CA PHE A 111 -9.48 11.36 23.88
C PHE A 111 -10.52 12.23 23.16
N PRO A 112 -10.20 13.51 22.84
CA PRO A 112 -11.12 14.39 22.12
C PRO A 112 -11.46 13.84 20.74
N LYS A 113 -12.76 13.78 20.43
CA LYS A 113 -13.28 13.12 19.22
C LYS A 113 -13.01 13.92 17.94
N GLU A 114 -12.83 13.17 16.85
CA GLU A 114 -12.22 13.56 15.57
C GLU A 114 -12.66 14.93 15.01
N HIS A 115 -13.95 15.26 15.07
CA HIS A 115 -14.49 16.47 14.43
C HIS A 115 -14.09 17.79 15.13
N THR A 116 -13.91 17.78 16.46
CA THR A 116 -13.73 19.03 17.23
C THR A 116 -12.35 19.68 17.05
N VAL A 117 -11.34 18.91 16.65
CA VAL A 117 -9.95 19.40 16.53
C VAL A 117 -9.74 20.19 15.23
N ALA A 118 -10.23 19.66 14.10
CA ALA A 118 -10.10 20.33 12.80
C ALA A 118 -10.93 21.63 12.72
N GLU A 119 -12.15 21.61 13.25
CA GLU A 119 -13.07 22.74 13.18
C GLU A 119 -12.58 23.95 13.99
N ARG A 120 -12.03 23.73 15.20
CA ARG A 120 -11.46 24.81 16.03
C ARG A 120 -10.28 25.51 15.36
N GLN A 121 -9.35 24.75 14.76
CA GLN A 121 -8.18 25.34 14.09
C GLN A 121 -8.57 26.13 12.83
N GLY A 122 -9.61 25.71 12.11
CA GLY A 122 -10.15 26.47 10.98
C GLY A 122 -10.76 27.82 11.37
N VAL A 123 -11.46 27.90 12.51
CA VAL A 123 -12.10 29.13 12.98
C VAL A 123 -11.09 30.17 13.46
N ASP A 124 -10.10 29.78 14.26
CA ASP A 124 -9.11 30.72 14.80
C ASP A 124 -8.13 31.23 13.73
N ALA A 125 -7.74 30.39 12.77
CA ALA A 125 -6.93 30.81 11.62
C ALA A 125 -7.67 31.82 10.72
N SER A 126 -8.98 31.62 10.52
CA SER A 126 -9.82 32.53 9.72
C SER A 126 -10.00 33.90 10.40
N ARG A 127 -10.11 33.93 11.74
CA ARG A 127 -10.10 35.20 12.51
C ARG A 127 -8.75 35.91 12.48
N ALA A 128 -7.65 35.19 12.70
CA ALA A 128 -6.31 35.79 12.68
C ALA A 128 -5.94 36.39 11.30
N ALA A 129 -6.48 35.86 10.21
CA ALA A 129 -6.25 36.36 8.86
C ALA A 129 -7.13 37.56 8.46
N SER A 130 -8.26 37.79 9.13
CA SER A 130 -9.23 38.84 8.73
C SER A 130 -8.98 40.22 9.35
N ASP A 131 -8.37 40.29 10.55
CA ASP A 131 -8.01 41.58 11.19
C ASP A 131 -6.66 42.18 10.72
N ALA A 132 -5.97 41.54 9.75
CA ALA A 132 -4.59 41.90 9.37
C ALA A 132 -4.43 42.58 8.00
N THR A 133 -5.53 42.88 7.29
CA THR A 133 -5.47 43.36 5.88
C THR A 133 -5.92 44.82 5.71
N GLU A 134 -5.48 45.73 6.58
CA GLU A 134 -5.64 47.18 6.34
C GLU A 134 -4.51 48.04 6.96
N SER A 135 -3.34 48.10 6.31
CA SER A 135 -2.44 49.29 6.27
C SER A 135 -1.08 49.01 5.58
N SER A 136 -0.34 50.08 5.27
CA SER A 136 1.05 50.10 4.76
C SER A 136 1.35 49.41 3.41
N SER A 137 1.20 50.20 2.34
CA SER A 137 2.07 50.09 1.17
C SER A 137 3.43 50.79 1.42
N LEU A 138 4.37 50.69 0.45
CA LEU A 138 5.77 51.18 0.46
C LEU A 138 6.75 50.42 1.42
N GLY A 139 7.93 50.04 0.92
CA GLY A 139 8.98 49.40 1.76
C GLY A 139 10.20 48.82 1.02
N SER A 140 11.03 49.67 0.40
CA SER A 140 12.21 49.28 -0.38
C SER A 140 13.37 48.61 0.40
N TRP A 141 14.05 47.64 -0.26
CA TRP A 141 15.48 47.25 -0.16
C TRP A 141 16.06 46.40 1.01
N ARG A 142 16.66 45.26 0.57
CA ARG A 142 18.02 44.74 0.86
C ARG A 142 18.50 44.49 2.32
N THR A 143 18.62 43.21 2.66
CA THR A 143 19.71 42.63 3.48
C THR A 143 20.46 41.60 2.62
N ARG A 144 21.75 41.74 2.28
CA ARG A 144 22.98 41.66 3.12
C ARG A 144 23.18 40.30 3.77
N LEU A 145 23.94 39.43 3.09
CA LEU A 145 24.59 38.26 3.68
C LEU A 145 25.60 38.71 4.75
N ALA A 146 25.60 38.07 5.92
CA ALA A 146 26.63 38.20 6.93
C ALA A 146 27.47 36.91 6.98
N VAL A 147 28.79 37.04 6.94
CA VAL A 147 29.74 35.91 6.95
C VAL A 147 30.62 35.99 8.20
N GLY A 148 30.63 34.91 8.98
CA GLY A 148 31.39 34.75 10.22
C GLY A 148 30.62 33.83 11.19
N TRP A 149 31.25 32.97 11.99
CA TRP A 149 32.68 32.67 12.21
C TRP A 149 32.86 31.15 12.31
N ILE A 150 33.97 30.61 11.80
CA ILE A 150 34.34 29.19 12.01
C ILE A 150 35.40 29.12 13.14
N PRO A 151 35.10 28.53 14.30
CA PRO A 151 36.05 28.46 15.40
C PRO A 151 37.20 27.47 15.13
N TRP A 152 38.41 27.89 15.51
CA TRP A 152 39.71 27.23 15.22
C TRP A 152 39.76 25.73 15.55
N ARG A 153 39.01 25.27 16.57
CA ARG A 153 39.12 23.91 17.14
C ARG A 153 38.76 22.78 16.18
N LEU A 154 38.03 23.05 15.09
CA LEU A 154 37.70 22.05 14.06
C LEU A 154 38.91 21.60 13.21
N ARG A 155 40.03 22.36 13.19
CA ARG A 155 41.18 22.03 12.32
C ARG A 155 42.05 20.84 12.78
N LEU A 156 41.85 20.32 14.00
CA LEU A 156 42.57 19.12 14.48
C LEU A 156 41.83 17.80 14.23
N ALA A 157 40.49 17.82 14.27
CA ALA A 157 39.69 16.59 14.11
C ALA A 157 39.77 15.99 12.69
N ALA A 158 39.84 16.84 11.67
CA ALA A 158 39.85 16.40 10.26
C ALA A 158 41.07 15.54 9.89
N VAL A 159 42.24 15.81 10.50
CA VAL A 159 43.49 15.09 10.19
C VAL A 159 43.47 13.65 10.73
N VAL A 160 42.88 13.44 11.91
CA VAL A 160 42.75 12.10 12.52
C VAL A 160 41.76 11.24 11.73
N CYS A 161 40.63 11.83 11.31
CA CYS A 161 39.60 11.10 10.56
C CYS A 161 40.08 10.63 9.18
N GLY A 162 40.87 11.45 8.47
CA GLY A 162 41.45 11.06 7.17
C GLY A 162 42.41 9.87 7.24
N LEU A 163 43.16 9.73 8.34
CA LEU A 163 44.14 8.66 8.53
C LEU A 163 43.47 7.30 8.84
N LEU A 164 42.33 7.33 9.54
CA LEU A 164 41.52 6.14 9.83
C LEU A 164 40.92 5.50 8.57
N MET A 165 40.43 6.31 7.63
CA MET A 165 39.84 5.83 6.38
C MET A 165 40.83 5.06 5.48
N ILE A 166 42.11 5.42 5.50
CA ILE A 166 43.16 4.74 4.73
C ILE A 166 43.40 3.31 5.24
N ILE A 167 43.31 3.09 6.56
CA ILE A 167 43.53 1.77 7.18
C ILE A 167 42.35 0.83 6.89
N CYS A 168 41.11 1.32 6.97
CA CYS A 168 39.92 0.53 6.61
C CYS A 168 39.90 0.15 5.12
N GLY A 169 40.38 1.02 4.23
CA GLY A 169 40.44 0.75 2.79
C GLY A 169 41.29 -0.47 2.39
N ALA A 170 42.25 -0.87 3.21
CA ALA A 170 43.12 -2.01 2.94
C ALA A 170 42.45 -3.38 3.12
N TRP A 171 41.45 -3.50 4.01
CA TRP A 171 40.84 -4.80 4.35
C TRP A 171 39.77 -5.25 3.35
N ALA A 172 39.03 -4.32 2.74
CA ALA A 172 37.96 -4.62 1.79
C ALA A 172 38.44 -5.21 0.44
N GLY A 173 39.75 -5.29 0.21
CA GLY A 173 40.33 -5.77 -1.06
C GLY A 173 40.46 -7.29 -1.19
N MET A 174 40.46 -8.06 -0.09
CA MET A 174 41.03 -9.42 -0.10
C MET A 174 40.04 -10.59 -0.27
N GLU A 175 38.72 -10.35 -0.16
CA GLU A 175 37.71 -11.44 -0.24
C GLU A 175 37.34 -11.87 -1.67
N ARG A 176 37.71 -11.11 -2.72
CA ARG A 176 37.26 -11.33 -4.11
C ARG A 176 38.02 -12.41 -4.90
N LEU A 177 38.65 -13.39 -4.25
CA LEU A 177 39.53 -14.37 -4.93
C LEU A 177 39.18 -15.85 -4.74
N HIS A 178 38.09 -16.23 -4.06
CA HIS A 178 37.76 -17.63 -3.73
C HIS A 178 36.37 -18.12 -4.21
N SER A 179 36.04 -17.85 -5.48
CA SER A 179 34.84 -18.42 -6.13
C SER A 179 35.04 -18.72 -7.63
N ARG A 180 35.89 -19.72 -7.93
CA ARG A 180 36.13 -20.20 -9.31
C ARG A 180 36.28 -21.73 -9.39
N SER A 181 35.15 -22.43 -9.43
CA SER A 181 34.98 -23.89 -9.65
C SER A 181 33.50 -24.16 -9.96
N TYR A 182 33.08 -25.01 -10.89
CA TYR A 182 33.73 -25.64 -12.05
C TYR A 182 32.65 -25.81 -13.14
N PHE A 183 33.00 -25.64 -14.43
CA PHE A 183 32.09 -25.94 -15.55
C PHE A 183 32.26 -27.40 -15.99
N ASN A 184 31.16 -28.15 -16.16
CA ASN A 184 31.13 -29.44 -16.86
C ASN A 184 30.28 -29.30 -18.14
N PRO A 185 30.80 -29.64 -19.33
CA PRO A 185 30.03 -29.62 -20.57
C PRO A 185 29.15 -30.88 -20.74
N PRO A 186 28.08 -30.82 -21.55
CA PRO A 186 27.24 -31.98 -21.84
C PRO A 186 27.91 -32.99 -22.78
N GLY A 187 27.70 -34.28 -22.53
CA GLY A 187 28.14 -35.37 -23.40
C GLY A 187 27.31 -35.47 -24.69
N THR A 188 27.91 -36.02 -25.75
CA THR A 188 27.33 -36.12 -27.10
C THR A 188 27.03 -37.59 -27.48
N GLN A 189 26.17 -37.77 -28.49
CA GLN A 189 25.88 -38.99 -29.27
C GLN A 189 24.81 -39.96 -28.73
N PRO A 190 24.22 -40.83 -29.60
CA PRO A 190 24.28 -40.86 -31.08
C PRO A 190 22.90 -40.70 -31.76
N ILE A 191 22.90 -40.63 -33.08
CA ILE A 191 21.69 -40.76 -33.94
C ILE A 191 21.62 -42.22 -34.41
N GLU A 192 20.44 -42.85 -34.30
CA GLU A 192 20.14 -44.12 -35.00
C GLU A 192 18.82 -43.96 -35.81
N PRO A 193 18.79 -44.30 -37.11
CA PRO A 193 17.60 -44.19 -37.95
C PRO A 193 16.92 -45.56 -38.16
N GLN A 194 15.60 -45.64 -37.98
CA GLN A 194 14.80 -46.80 -38.45
C GLN A 194 13.51 -46.36 -39.15
N THR A 195 12.96 -47.29 -39.94
CA THR A 195 12.09 -47.06 -41.10
C THR A 195 10.59 -47.19 -40.75
N ALA A 196 9.73 -46.93 -41.73
CA ALA A 196 8.29 -47.24 -41.78
C ALA A 196 7.96 -48.74 -41.45
N ASP A 197 6.73 -49.20 -41.26
CA ASP A 197 5.48 -48.83 -42.00
C ASP A 197 4.17 -49.12 -41.18
N PRO A 198 2.95 -49.44 -41.70
CA PRO A 198 1.77 -48.61 -41.40
C PRO A 198 0.54 -49.33 -40.78
N HIS A 199 -0.58 -48.59 -40.67
CA HIS A 199 -1.99 -48.89 -40.29
C HIS A 199 -2.45 -48.02 -39.08
N GLY A 200 -3.67 -47.49 -39.01
CA GLY A 200 -4.80 -47.45 -39.96
C GLY A 200 -6.12 -47.04 -39.28
N ALA A 201 -7.07 -46.46 -40.02
CA ALA A 201 -8.33 -45.83 -39.56
C ALA A 201 -8.15 -44.55 -38.70
N ASP A 202 -8.63 -43.35 -39.05
CA ASP A 202 -9.93 -42.85 -39.55
C ASP A 202 -10.84 -42.31 -38.44
N ILE A 203 -11.07 -40.99 -38.46
CA ILE A 203 -12.38 -40.33 -38.53
C ILE A 203 -12.13 -38.81 -38.68
N ALA A 204 -12.61 -38.24 -39.79
CA ALA A 204 -12.74 -36.78 -39.98
C ALA A 204 -14.21 -36.36 -39.72
N PRO A 205 -14.51 -35.04 -39.68
CA PRO A 205 -14.86 -34.40 -40.95
C PRO A 205 -14.26 -32.99 -41.14
N ASP A 206 -14.28 -32.53 -42.40
CA ASP A 206 -13.76 -31.22 -42.81
C ASP A 206 -14.51 -30.01 -42.23
N VAL A 207 -13.74 -28.94 -41.97
CA VAL A 207 -14.17 -27.57 -42.36
C VAL A 207 -13.00 -26.91 -43.09
N ASN A 208 -13.22 -26.57 -44.35
CA ASN A 208 -12.19 -26.02 -45.25
C ASN A 208 -12.43 -24.52 -45.46
N ILE A 209 -11.45 -23.66 -45.16
CA ILE A 209 -11.52 -22.22 -45.43
C ILE A 209 -10.34 -21.80 -46.32
N GLN A 210 -10.63 -21.73 -47.61
CA GLN A 210 -9.73 -21.27 -48.66
C GLN A 210 -9.68 -19.73 -48.68
N SER A 211 -8.56 -19.13 -48.25
CA SER A 211 -8.39 -17.67 -48.27
C SER A 211 -8.04 -17.18 -49.68
N THR A 212 -9.06 -17.01 -50.51
CA THR A 212 -8.93 -16.54 -51.90
C THR A 212 -8.68 -15.03 -51.95
N ALA A 213 -7.82 -14.59 -52.88
CA ALA A 213 -7.42 -13.18 -53.03
C ALA A 213 -8.58 -12.26 -53.50
N GLY A 214 -9.32 -11.70 -52.55
CA GLY A 214 -10.43 -10.78 -52.79
C GLY A 214 -9.99 -9.32 -52.99
N ARG A 215 -9.67 -8.93 -54.23
CA ARG A 215 -9.47 -7.52 -54.61
C ARG A 215 -10.82 -6.78 -54.60
N LEU A 216 -11.12 -6.09 -53.51
CA LEU A 216 -12.36 -5.33 -53.36
C LEU A 216 -12.27 -3.99 -54.11
N THR A 217 -12.73 -3.98 -55.37
CA THR A 217 -12.90 -2.76 -56.16
C THR A 217 -14.21 -2.08 -55.74
N ILE A 218 -14.14 -0.84 -55.24
CA ILE A 218 -15.33 0.00 -55.05
C ILE A 218 -15.56 0.76 -56.35
N GLU A 219 -16.62 0.37 -57.05
CA GLU A 219 -17.14 1.05 -58.24
C GLU A 219 -18.08 2.18 -57.79
N LEU A 220 -17.92 3.37 -58.39
CA LEU A 220 -18.68 4.57 -58.04
C LEU A 220 -19.15 5.25 -59.33
N GLU A 221 -20.37 4.89 -59.76
CA GLU A 221 -21.05 5.49 -60.90
C GLU A 221 -21.30 7.00 -60.68
N PRO A 222 -21.09 7.85 -61.70
CA PRO A 222 -21.20 9.30 -61.56
C PRO A 222 -22.66 9.78 -61.68
N GLY A 223 -23.21 10.33 -60.59
CA GLY A 223 -24.48 11.04 -60.62
C GLY A 223 -24.39 12.38 -61.36
N GLU A 224 -24.86 12.41 -62.61
CA GLU A 224 -24.89 13.63 -63.43
C GLU A 224 -25.94 14.64 -62.91
N ASN A 225 -25.49 15.84 -62.54
CA ASN A 225 -26.33 17.04 -62.65
C ASN A 225 -25.49 18.27 -63.04
N THR A 226 -26.13 19.20 -63.73
CA THR A 226 -25.47 20.33 -64.39
C THR A 226 -25.88 21.66 -63.78
N ASN A 227 -24.93 22.60 -63.69
CA ASN A 227 -25.19 24.00 -64.05
C ASN A 227 -23.89 24.78 -64.28
N LYS A 228 -23.98 25.84 -65.10
CA LYS A 228 -22.85 26.67 -65.53
C LYS A 228 -22.75 27.94 -64.66
N SER A 229 -21.52 28.41 -64.38
CA SER A 229 -20.96 29.56 -65.11
C SER A 229 -19.66 30.14 -64.50
N GLN A 230 -18.57 29.98 -65.25
CA GLN A 230 -17.70 31.06 -65.77
C GLN A 230 -16.75 31.86 -64.83
N SER A 231 -15.64 32.29 -65.45
CA SER A 231 -14.50 33.11 -64.96
C SER A 231 -13.64 32.45 -63.87
N ASP A 232 -12.42 31.94 -64.11
CA ASP A 232 -11.27 32.35 -64.96
C ASP A 232 -10.28 33.32 -64.27
N TRP A 233 -9.22 32.74 -63.72
CA TRP A 233 -7.83 33.24 -63.78
C TRP A 233 -6.88 32.04 -63.59
N GLN A 234 -5.77 32.00 -64.32
CA GLN A 234 -4.80 30.89 -64.28
C GLN A 234 -3.58 31.21 -63.41
N ASP A 235 -3.09 30.23 -62.66
CA ASP A 235 -1.63 30.04 -62.46
C ASP A 235 -1.30 28.55 -62.56
N PRO A 236 -0.67 28.09 -63.68
CA PRO A 236 -0.40 26.68 -63.91
C PRO A 236 0.82 26.12 -63.15
N ARG A 237 1.47 26.89 -62.26
CA ARG A 237 2.72 26.45 -61.59
C ARG A 237 2.62 25.97 -60.15
N LEU A 238 1.46 26.10 -59.49
CA LEU A 238 1.24 25.60 -58.12
C LEU A 238 0.49 24.26 -58.04
N ALA A 239 -0.10 23.78 -59.14
CA ALA A 239 -0.93 22.56 -59.15
C ALA A 239 -0.15 21.23 -59.18
N ALA A 240 1.17 21.26 -59.34
CA ALA A 240 2.00 20.07 -59.53
C ALA A 240 2.61 19.49 -58.23
N ASP A 241 2.56 20.21 -57.11
CA ASP A 241 3.27 19.86 -55.86
C ASP A 241 2.32 19.42 -54.72
N LEU A 242 1.01 19.36 -54.98
CA LEU A 242 -0.02 18.97 -54.01
C LEU A 242 -0.75 17.66 -54.36
N THR A 243 -0.46 17.07 -55.52
CA THR A 243 -1.05 15.79 -55.96
C THR A 243 -0.28 14.59 -55.41
N ALA A 244 -0.85 14.01 -54.35
CA ALA A 244 -0.66 12.61 -53.96
C ALA A 244 0.73 12.16 -53.42
N LYS A 245 1.42 13.01 -52.64
CA LYS A 245 2.20 12.49 -51.50
C LYS A 245 1.36 12.45 -50.22
N ARG A 246 0.21 11.74 -50.28
CA ARG A 246 -0.38 11.16 -49.06
C ARG A 246 0.75 10.38 -48.36
N PRO A 247 1.01 10.57 -47.06
CA PRO A 247 1.82 9.60 -46.35
C PRO A 247 1.07 8.27 -46.47
N ALA A 248 1.64 7.32 -47.20
CA ALA A 248 1.28 5.93 -46.98
C ALA A 248 1.45 5.68 -45.48
N THR A 249 0.38 5.24 -44.80
CA THR A 249 0.43 4.89 -43.39
C THR A 249 1.41 3.75 -43.25
N ALA A 250 2.67 4.10 -42.99
CA ALA A 250 3.81 3.21 -43.06
C ALA A 250 3.58 2.13 -42.01
N LYS A 251 3.13 0.96 -42.47
CA LYS A 251 2.60 -0.09 -41.62
C LYS A 251 3.73 -0.55 -40.70
N LEU A 252 3.71 -0.04 -39.47
CA LEU A 252 4.73 -0.32 -38.46
C LEU A 252 4.80 -1.84 -38.30
N SER A 253 6.00 -2.40 -38.43
CA SER A 253 6.21 -3.82 -38.16
C SER A 253 5.95 -4.09 -36.69
N ASP A 254 5.42 -5.28 -36.39
CA ASP A 254 5.00 -5.65 -35.03
C ASP A 254 6.15 -5.51 -34.02
N ALA A 255 7.39 -5.84 -34.44
CA ALA A 255 8.61 -5.59 -33.66
C ALA A 255 8.78 -4.10 -33.29
N ARG A 256 8.59 -3.18 -34.24
CA ARG A 256 8.73 -1.74 -33.98
C ARG A 256 7.54 -1.16 -33.19
N LEU A 257 6.36 -1.77 -33.26
CA LEU A 257 5.25 -1.47 -32.34
C LEU A 257 5.60 -1.90 -30.91
N ILE A 258 6.16 -3.11 -30.75
CA ILE A 258 6.62 -3.65 -29.46
C ILE A 258 7.73 -2.76 -28.86
N ASP A 259 8.74 -2.37 -29.63
CA ASP A 259 9.85 -1.50 -29.18
C ASP A 259 9.35 -0.13 -28.68
N LEU A 260 8.46 0.52 -29.45
CA LEU A 260 7.85 1.80 -29.07
C LEU A 260 6.97 1.65 -27.82
N ALA A 261 6.15 0.60 -27.76
CA ALA A 261 5.28 0.35 -26.62
C ALA A 261 6.06 0.04 -25.34
N ALA A 262 7.12 -0.79 -25.42
CA ALA A 262 8.01 -1.08 -24.31
C ALA A 262 8.75 0.18 -23.82
N THR A 263 9.18 1.05 -24.74
CA THR A 263 9.80 2.34 -24.41
C THR A 263 8.85 3.24 -23.61
N ILE A 264 7.57 3.31 -24.01
CA ILE A 264 6.54 4.07 -23.28
C ILE A 264 6.28 3.44 -21.91
N LEU A 265 6.07 2.11 -21.83
CA LEU A 265 5.78 1.41 -20.57
C LEU A 265 6.89 1.58 -19.52
N HIS A 266 8.16 1.45 -19.93
CA HIS A 266 9.30 1.67 -19.05
C HIS A 266 9.34 3.12 -18.52
N ALA A 267 8.91 4.12 -19.31
CA ALA A 267 8.83 5.51 -18.86
C ALA A 267 7.75 5.77 -17.78
N PHE A 268 6.87 4.80 -17.52
CA PHE A 268 5.84 4.84 -16.46
C PHE A 268 6.10 3.85 -15.31
N ASP A 269 7.31 3.30 -15.16
CA ASP A 269 7.65 2.23 -14.20
C ASP A 269 6.76 0.97 -14.34
N ILE A 270 6.57 0.50 -15.57
CA ILE A 270 5.83 -0.74 -15.88
C ILE A 270 6.79 -1.78 -16.46
N ASP A 271 7.12 -2.78 -15.66
CA ASP A 271 8.02 -3.88 -15.99
C ASP A 271 7.21 -5.03 -16.63
N GLY A 272 7.27 -5.18 -17.96
CA GLY A 272 6.41 -6.13 -18.65
C GLY A 272 6.80 -6.45 -20.09
N ARG A 273 5.95 -7.24 -20.75
CA ARG A 273 6.04 -7.62 -22.16
C ARG A 273 4.81 -7.13 -22.92
N VAL A 274 5.03 -6.75 -24.17
CA VAL A 274 3.98 -6.37 -25.12
C VAL A 274 3.78 -7.51 -26.12
N ARG A 275 2.53 -7.85 -26.40
CA ARG A 275 2.12 -8.72 -27.50
C ARG A 275 1.25 -7.93 -28.47
N VAL A 276 1.41 -8.20 -29.76
CA VAL A 276 0.46 -7.77 -30.80
C VAL A 276 -0.49 -8.96 -31.04
N GLU A 277 -1.78 -8.80 -30.74
CA GLU A 277 -2.78 -9.86 -30.98
C GLU A 277 -3.42 -9.72 -32.36
N ALA A 278 -3.58 -8.47 -32.81
CA ALA A 278 -4.07 -8.13 -34.15
C ALA A 278 -3.52 -6.76 -34.58
N ALA A 279 -3.69 -6.40 -35.85
CA ALA A 279 -3.20 -5.12 -36.38
C ALA A 279 -3.90 -3.92 -35.71
N GLY A 280 -3.21 -3.29 -34.75
CA GLY A 280 -3.74 -2.18 -33.94
C GLY A 280 -4.27 -2.59 -32.55
N GLU A 281 -4.11 -3.86 -32.17
CA GLU A 281 -4.50 -4.40 -30.86
C GLU A 281 -3.28 -4.95 -30.10
N LEU A 282 -2.96 -4.32 -28.97
CA LEU A 282 -1.89 -4.77 -28.07
C LEU A 282 -2.44 -5.41 -26.80
N THR A 283 -1.74 -6.41 -26.27
CA THR A 283 -1.87 -6.86 -24.88
C THR A 283 -0.57 -6.52 -24.13
N VAL A 284 -0.68 -5.89 -22.96
CA VAL A 284 0.47 -5.65 -22.06
C VAL A 284 0.33 -6.54 -20.84
N ILE A 285 1.36 -7.36 -20.56
CA ILE A 285 1.40 -8.29 -19.43
C ILE A 285 2.64 -7.98 -18.59
N GLY A 286 2.47 -7.67 -17.30
CA GLY A 286 3.59 -7.21 -16.48
C GLY A 286 3.22 -6.81 -15.06
N TYR A 287 4.12 -6.05 -14.43
CA TYR A 287 3.94 -5.40 -13.14
C TYR A 287 3.97 -3.87 -13.31
N GLY A 288 3.11 -3.15 -12.60
CA GLY A 288 3.09 -1.69 -12.55
C GLY A 288 2.95 -1.18 -11.11
N ARG A 289 3.71 -0.14 -10.76
CA ARG A 289 3.78 0.35 -9.36
C ARG A 289 2.47 0.90 -8.79
N SER A 290 1.55 1.38 -9.63
CA SER A 290 0.20 1.81 -9.25
C SER A 290 -0.73 1.92 -10.45
N ASP A 291 -2.05 1.82 -10.22
CA ASP A 291 -3.05 1.89 -11.30
C ASP A 291 -3.00 3.21 -12.05
N ALA A 292 -2.78 4.32 -11.35
CA ALA A 292 -2.67 5.64 -11.96
C ALA A 292 -1.54 5.74 -13.01
N LYS A 293 -0.45 4.96 -12.85
CA LYS A 293 0.65 4.88 -13.83
C LYS A 293 0.30 3.98 -15.02
N VAL A 294 -0.36 2.85 -14.79
CA VAL A 294 -0.87 1.97 -15.86
C VAL A 294 -1.86 2.71 -16.75
N GLU A 295 -2.85 3.36 -16.15
CA GLU A 295 -3.85 4.17 -16.87
C GLU A 295 -3.22 5.35 -17.62
N ALA A 296 -2.14 5.96 -17.11
CA ALA A 296 -1.41 7.00 -17.82
C ALA A 296 -0.63 6.44 -19.02
N ALA A 297 0.06 5.30 -18.85
CA ALA A 297 0.81 4.63 -19.91
C ALA A 297 -0.10 4.15 -21.04
N PHE A 298 -1.24 3.53 -20.72
CA PHE A 298 -2.20 3.03 -21.72
C PHE A 298 -2.78 4.15 -22.57
N ARG A 299 -3.16 5.29 -21.95
CA ARG A 299 -3.56 6.50 -22.69
C ARG A 299 -2.41 7.04 -23.55
N ARG A 300 -1.15 6.95 -23.10
CA ARG A 300 0.00 7.38 -23.89
C ARG A 300 0.28 6.46 -25.08
N LEU A 301 0.15 5.14 -24.94
CA LEU A 301 0.28 4.17 -26.04
C LEU A 301 -0.71 4.49 -27.19
N GLN A 302 -1.96 4.78 -26.85
CA GLN A 302 -3.02 5.13 -27.82
C GLN A 302 -2.81 6.51 -28.49
N GLN A 303 -2.08 7.42 -27.84
CA GLN A 303 -1.77 8.76 -28.36
C GLN A 303 -0.52 8.81 -29.24
N ASP A 304 0.55 8.12 -28.82
CA ASP A 304 1.89 8.27 -29.41
C ASP A 304 2.20 7.26 -30.53
N ILE A 305 1.47 6.16 -30.64
CA ILE A 305 1.74 5.09 -31.61
C ILE A 305 0.57 5.00 -32.62
N PRO A 306 0.70 5.62 -33.82
CA PRO A 306 -0.36 5.62 -34.82
C PRO A 306 -0.76 4.21 -35.24
N GLY A 307 -2.06 3.91 -35.16
CA GLY A 307 -2.64 2.63 -35.54
C GLY A 307 -3.04 1.75 -34.36
N ILE A 308 -2.61 2.04 -33.13
CA ILE A 308 -3.20 1.42 -31.94
C ILE A 308 -4.59 2.01 -31.72
N TYR A 309 -5.61 1.15 -31.68
CA TYR A 309 -6.98 1.55 -31.31
C TYR A 309 -7.53 0.75 -30.12
N LYS A 310 -6.85 -0.34 -29.72
CA LYS A 310 -7.27 -1.19 -28.60
C LYS A 310 -6.06 -1.73 -27.84
N THR A 311 -6.19 -1.74 -26.52
CA THR A 311 -5.14 -2.12 -25.57
C THR A 311 -5.76 -2.97 -24.45
N ASN A 312 -5.37 -4.23 -24.36
CA ASN A 312 -5.75 -5.16 -23.31
C ASN A 312 -4.75 -5.07 -22.14
N ASP A 313 -5.28 -5.06 -20.91
CA ASP A 313 -4.53 -4.80 -19.68
C ASP A 313 -4.46 -6.04 -18.79
N GLU A 314 -3.27 -6.66 -18.77
CA GLU A 314 -2.90 -7.76 -17.90
C GLU A 314 -1.73 -7.35 -16.98
N VAL A 315 -1.66 -6.06 -16.62
CA VAL A 315 -0.67 -5.52 -15.68
C VAL A 315 -1.15 -5.72 -14.24
N ALA A 316 -0.36 -6.46 -13.46
CA ALA A 316 -0.54 -6.61 -12.02
C ALA A 316 -0.07 -5.34 -11.30
N THR A 317 -0.88 -4.83 -10.37
CA THR A 317 -0.52 -3.69 -9.51
C THR A 317 -0.88 -3.98 -8.05
N PRO A 318 -0.24 -3.33 -7.08
CA PRO A 318 -0.56 -3.51 -5.67
C PRO A 318 -1.99 -3.02 -5.33
N ASP A 319 -2.47 -2.00 -6.05
CA ASP A 319 -3.84 -1.48 -5.96
C ASP A 319 -4.86 -2.54 -6.37
N ARG A 320 -4.67 -3.18 -7.53
CA ARG A 320 -5.51 -4.28 -8.04
C ARG A 320 -5.46 -5.50 -7.13
N ALA A 321 -4.29 -5.83 -6.60
CA ALA A 321 -4.10 -6.93 -5.65
C ALA A 321 -4.91 -6.70 -4.35
N ARG A 322 -4.86 -5.49 -3.78
CA ARG A 322 -5.68 -5.12 -2.62
C ARG A 322 -7.18 -5.09 -2.95
N ALA A 323 -7.56 -4.51 -4.08
CA ALA A 323 -8.95 -4.43 -4.52
C ALA A 323 -9.56 -5.81 -4.81
N PHE A 324 -8.76 -6.76 -5.30
CA PHE A 324 -9.15 -8.16 -5.46
C PHE A 324 -9.47 -8.80 -4.11
N LEU A 325 -8.56 -8.73 -3.13
CA LEU A 325 -8.78 -9.31 -1.79
C LEU A 325 -10.04 -8.73 -1.13
N LEU A 326 -10.24 -7.41 -1.21
CA LEU A 326 -11.42 -6.74 -0.64
C LEU A 326 -12.74 -7.05 -1.37
N ARG A 327 -12.69 -7.58 -2.60
CA ARG A 327 -13.86 -8.03 -3.37
C ARG A 327 -14.12 -9.53 -3.22
N ALA A 328 -13.06 -10.32 -3.10
CA ALA A 328 -13.11 -11.77 -2.99
C ALA A 328 -13.46 -12.27 -1.57
N ALA A 329 -13.17 -11.46 -0.54
CA ALA A 329 -13.46 -11.78 0.85
C ALA A 329 -14.84 -11.29 1.32
N SER A 330 -15.52 -12.11 2.10
CA SER A 330 -16.81 -11.84 2.74
C SER A 330 -16.76 -10.63 3.68
N ALA A 331 -17.94 -10.16 4.12
CA ALA A 331 -18.03 -9.08 5.10
C ALA A 331 -17.52 -9.49 6.50
N GLU A 332 -17.42 -10.79 6.78
CA GLU A 332 -16.90 -11.33 8.05
C GLU A 332 -15.39 -11.54 7.98
N LEU A 333 -14.89 -12.17 6.91
CA LEU A 333 -13.44 -12.33 6.68
C LEU A 333 -12.73 -10.96 6.65
N ARG A 334 -13.31 -9.96 5.97
CA ARG A 334 -12.78 -8.57 5.95
C ARG A 334 -12.74 -7.84 7.30
N ARG A 335 -13.46 -8.31 8.32
CA ARG A 335 -13.37 -7.78 9.69
C ARG A 335 -12.30 -8.49 10.52
N SER A 336 -11.92 -9.70 10.11
CA SER A 336 -10.99 -10.57 10.84
C SER A 336 -9.56 -10.53 10.28
N ILE A 337 -9.35 -9.97 9.07
CA ILE A 337 -8.03 -9.74 8.47
C ILE A 337 -7.62 -8.27 8.40
N ARG A 338 -6.33 -8.01 8.57
CA ARG A 338 -5.63 -6.75 8.25
C ARG A 338 -4.81 -6.96 6.97
N ILE A 339 -4.99 -6.09 5.97
CA ILE A 339 -4.30 -6.15 4.67
C ILE A 339 -3.32 -4.98 4.56
N THR A 340 -2.04 -5.28 4.46
CA THR A 340 -0.94 -4.32 4.30
C THR A 340 -0.28 -4.50 2.94
N VAL A 341 -0.11 -3.40 2.20
CA VAL A 341 0.46 -3.41 0.84
C VAL A 341 1.88 -2.86 0.84
N ARG A 342 2.78 -3.58 0.18
CA ARG A 342 4.18 -3.25 -0.14
C ARG A 342 4.40 -3.57 -1.65
N PRO A 343 5.53 -3.23 -2.28
CA PRO A 343 5.77 -3.36 -3.73
C PRO A 343 5.31 -4.66 -4.46
N ASP A 344 6.19 -5.52 -4.96
CA ASP A 344 6.61 -6.80 -4.34
C ASP A 344 5.52 -7.65 -3.62
N VAL A 345 4.90 -7.16 -2.54
CA VAL A 345 4.24 -8.02 -1.55
C VAL A 345 2.92 -7.44 -1.02
N VAL A 346 1.88 -8.27 -0.97
CA VAL A 346 0.70 -8.03 -0.14
C VAL A 346 0.74 -8.93 1.09
N SER A 347 0.89 -8.34 2.27
CA SER A 347 0.83 -9.06 3.55
C SER A 347 -0.60 -9.06 4.10
N VAL A 348 -1.09 -10.22 4.53
CA VAL A 348 -2.42 -10.37 5.15
C VAL A 348 -2.27 -11.14 6.45
N SER A 349 -2.80 -10.60 7.55
CA SER A 349 -2.75 -11.23 8.87
C SER A 349 -4.09 -11.17 9.58
N GLY A 350 -4.38 -12.13 10.46
CA GLY A 350 -5.66 -12.17 11.18
C GLY A 350 -5.88 -13.46 11.97
N ALA A 351 -6.72 -13.39 12.99
CA ALA A 351 -7.19 -14.56 13.74
C ALA A 351 -8.55 -14.99 13.18
N LEU A 352 -8.63 -16.19 12.61
CA LEU A 352 -9.79 -16.65 11.83
C LEU A 352 -10.43 -17.88 12.47
N ALA A 353 -11.76 -17.91 12.51
CA ALA A 353 -12.50 -19.12 12.85
C ALA A 353 -12.47 -20.11 11.67
N SER A 354 -12.76 -21.40 11.92
CA SER A 354 -12.67 -22.47 10.89
C SER A 354 -13.28 -22.09 9.53
N ALA A 355 -14.51 -21.57 9.52
CA ALA A 355 -15.19 -21.20 8.27
C ALA A 355 -14.52 -20.04 7.52
N THR A 356 -14.09 -18.99 8.22
CA THR A 356 -13.39 -17.85 7.60
C THR A 356 -11.94 -18.17 7.25
N TYR A 357 -11.32 -19.17 7.91
CA TYR A 357 -9.99 -19.68 7.55
C TYR A 357 -10.01 -20.51 6.27
N ASP A 358 -11.04 -21.33 6.06
CA ASP A 358 -11.23 -22.04 4.79
C ASP A 358 -11.63 -21.08 3.65
N GLU A 359 -12.49 -20.09 3.91
CA GLU A 359 -12.75 -18.98 2.97
C GLU A 359 -11.44 -18.24 2.60
N TRP A 360 -10.58 -17.97 3.59
CA TRP A 360 -9.29 -17.32 3.38
C TRP A 360 -8.36 -18.14 2.48
N LYS A 361 -8.26 -19.46 2.67
CA LYS A 361 -7.46 -20.34 1.80
C LYS A 361 -7.91 -20.28 0.34
N ASP A 362 -9.22 -20.28 0.11
CA ASP A 362 -9.80 -20.16 -1.23
C ASP A 362 -9.55 -18.78 -1.87
N VAL A 363 -9.62 -17.70 -1.09
CA VAL A 363 -9.25 -16.34 -1.53
C VAL A 363 -7.76 -16.25 -1.86
N ALA A 364 -6.89 -16.84 -1.02
CA ALA A 364 -5.44 -16.84 -1.19
C ALA A 364 -5.00 -17.64 -2.43
N ALA A 365 -5.62 -18.79 -2.69
CA ALA A 365 -5.35 -19.59 -3.89
C ALA A 365 -5.64 -18.81 -5.18
N ARG A 366 -6.82 -18.17 -5.27
CA ARG A 366 -7.20 -17.33 -6.42
C ARG A 366 -6.35 -16.06 -6.55
N PHE A 367 -5.82 -15.52 -5.44
CA PHE A 367 -4.86 -14.42 -5.49
C PHE A 367 -3.56 -14.86 -6.16
N GLU A 368 -2.97 -15.97 -5.70
CA GLU A 368 -1.69 -16.47 -6.22
C GLU A 368 -1.83 -16.89 -7.70
N GLU A 369 -2.95 -17.47 -8.11
CA GLU A 369 -3.28 -17.72 -9.51
C GLU A 369 -3.31 -16.44 -10.37
N ARG A 370 -3.89 -15.35 -9.84
CA ARG A 370 -4.08 -14.10 -10.61
C ARG A 370 -2.87 -13.16 -10.63
N PHE A 371 -2.03 -13.18 -9.59
CA PHE A 371 -0.98 -12.17 -9.38
C PHE A 371 0.47 -12.69 -9.41
N ARG A 372 0.71 -14.02 -9.38
CA ARG A 372 2.05 -14.55 -9.65
C ARG A 372 2.43 -14.35 -11.14
N PRO A 373 3.73 -14.18 -11.47
CA PRO A 373 4.88 -14.08 -10.56
C PRO A 373 5.11 -12.65 -10.00
N TYR A 374 4.24 -11.70 -10.32
CA TYR A 374 4.49 -10.26 -10.17
C TYR A 374 4.34 -9.73 -8.73
N ILE A 375 3.39 -10.26 -7.96
CA ILE A 375 3.12 -9.85 -6.58
C ILE A 375 2.94 -11.11 -5.73
N ARG A 376 3.65 -11.18 -4.60
CA ARG A 376 3.60 -12.31 -3.66
C ARG A 376 2.58 -12.06 -2.55
N LEU A 377 1.79 -13.06 -2.20
CA LEU A 377 1.00 -13.06 -0.97
C LEU A 377 1.84 -13.51 0.24
N GLU A 378 1.81 -12.75 1.34
CA GLU A 378 2.33 -13.17 2.63
C GLU A 378 1.18 -13.37 3.62
N SER A 379 0.72 -14.63 3.74
CA SER A 379 -0.30 -15.02 4.72
C SER A 379 0.33 -15.21 6.12
N ARG A 380 -0.21 -14.48 7.10
CA ARG A 380 -0.02 -14.69 8.55
C ARG A 380 -1.38 -14.75 9.24
N CYS A 381 -2.28 -15.54 8.65
CA CYS A 381 -3.60 -15.83 9.22
C CYS A 381 -3.52 -17.10 10.06
N GLU A 382 -4.03 -17.03 11.29
CA GLU A 382 -4.00 -18.13 12.27
C GLU A 382 -5.40 -18.71 12.45
N LEU A 383 -5.49 -20.04 12.51
CA LEU A 383 -6.75 -20.76 12.71
C LEU A 383 -7.06 -20.88 14.21
N MET A 384 -8.07 -20.14 14.65
CA MET A 384 -8.63 -20.22 15.99
C MET A 384 -9.73 -21.28 16.04
N VAL A 385 -9.61 -22.21 17.00
CA VAL A 385 -10.54 -23.32 17.22
C VAL A 385 -11.01 -23.27 18.66
N LEU A 386 -12.32 -23.24 18.90
CA LEU A 386 -12.86 -23.33 20.26
C LEU A 386 -12.53 -24.71 20.89
N PRO A 387 -12.28 -24.76 22.21
CA PRO A 387 -12.39 -26.02 22.94
C PRO A 387 -13.80 -26.60 22.76
N ALA A 388 -13.92 -27.93 22.80
CA ALA A 388 -15.19 -28.61 22.65
C ALA A 388 -16.17 -28.19 23.76
N VAL A 389 -17.27 -27.55 23.37
CA VAL A 389 -18.31 -27.05 24.28
C VAL A 389 -19.34 -28.15 24.48
N ARG A 390 -19.35 -28.74 25.67
CA ARG A 390 -20.34 -29.74 26.07
C ARG A 390 -21.70 -29.12 26.35
N GLY A 391 -21.75 -27.95 26.97
CA GLY A 391 -23.01 -27.31 27.36
C GLY A 391 -22.96 -25.79 27.39
N VAL A 392 -24.13 -25.15 27.28
CA VAL A 392 -24.28 -23.68 27.26
C VAL A 392 -25.43 -23.26 28.17
N HIS A 393 -25.20 -22.21 28.97
CA HIS A 393 -26.19 -21.58 29.81
C HIS A 393 -26.35 -20.10 29.42
N LEU A 394 -27.58 -19.68 29.09
CA LEU A 394 -27.92 -18.31 28.66
C LEU A 394 -28.78 -17.56 29.68
N GLY A 395 -28.67 -17.90 30.98
CA GLY A 395 -29.33 -17.17 32.07
C GLY A 395 -28.68 -15.81 32.36
N ARG A 396 -28.98 -15.26 33.55
CA ARG A 396 -28.54 -13.91 33.97
C ARG A 396 -27.02 -13.70 33.93
N THR A 397 -26.25 -14.77 34.11
CA THR A 397 -24.79 -14.80 33.97
C THR A 397 -24.45 -15.90 32.96
N PRO A 398 -24.36 -15.60 31.65
CA PRO A 398 -24.22 -16.64 30.65
C PRO A 398 -22.81 -17.22 30.63
N PHE A 399 -22.70 -18.53 30.41
CA PHE A 399 -21.45 -19.29 30.44
C PHE A 399 -21.52 -20.54 29.57
N VAL A 400 -20.36 -21.11 29.27
CA VAL A 400 -20.22 -22.40 28.57
C VAL A 400 -19.48 -23.41 29.44
N VAL A 401 -19.81 -24.68 29.29
CA VAL A 401 -19.11 -25.82 29.90
C VAL A 401 -18.34 -26.53 28.80
N VAL A 402 -17.02 -26.57 28.92
CA VAL A 402 -16.14 -27.32 28.00
C VAL A 402 -15.99 -28.79 28.47
N GLU A 403 -15.52 -29.68 27.59
CA GLU A 403 -15.42 -31.13 27.85
C GLU A 403 -14.75 -31.51 29.19
N ASN A 404 -13.73 -30.76 29.62
CA ASN A 404 -13.03 -31.01 30.89
C ASN A 404 -13.83 -30.60 32.14
N GLY A 405 -15.08 -30.13 31.97
CA GLY A 405 -15.98 -29.70 33.05
C GLY A 405 -15.80 -28.25 33.50
N ALA A 406 -14.81 -27.51 32.99
CA ALA A 406 -14.61 -26.11 33.34
C ALA A 406 -15.75 -25.23 32.80
N GLN A 407 -16.20 -24.28 33.62
CA GLN A 407 -17.11 -23.21 33.22
C GLN A 407 -16.31 -22.01 32.74
N LEU A 408 -16.59 -21.53 31.53
CA LEU A 408 -16.00 -20.31 30.97
C LEU A 408 -17.10 -19.24 30.82
N LYS A 409 -16.88 -18.08 31.43
CA LYS A 409 -17.85 -16.99 31.59
C LYS A 409 -17.44 -15.77 30.75
N VAL A 410 -18.37 -14.84 30.54
CA VAL A 410 -18.03 -13.54 29.93
C VAL A 410 -16.95 -12.83 30.78
N GLY A 411 -15.83 -12.48 30.14
CA GLY A 411 -14.62 -11.95 30.78
C GLY A 411 -13.46 -12.94 30.88
N ASP A 412 -13.73 -14.25 30.91
CA ASP A 412 -12.69 -15.29 31.02
C ASP A 412 -11.87 -15.40 29.72
N SER A 413 -10.66 -15.94 29.84
CA SER A 413 -9.73 -16.12 28.71
C SER A 413 -9.73 -17.56 28.23
N ILE A 414 -9.91 -17.78 26.93
CA ILE A 414 -9.78 -19.10 26.29
C ILE A 414 -8.35 -19.23 25.78
N ASP A 415 -7.47 -19.82 26.60
CA ASP A 415 -6.07 -20.14 26.30
C ASP A 415 -5.34 -19.06 25.47
N HIS A 416 -4.90 -19.39 24.25
CA HIS A 416 -4.19 -18.49 23.34
C HIS A 416 -5.12 -17.70 22.39
N ILE A 417 -6.44 -17.89 22.48
CA ILE A 417 -7.41 -17.29 21.55
C ILE A 417 -7.75 -15.86 21.97
N GLY A 418 -8.14 -15.63 23.22
CA GLY A 418 -8.58 -14.32 23.69
C GLY A 418 -9.65 -14.37 24.78
N LYS A 419 -10.31 -13.24 25.05
CA LYS A 419 -11.33 -13.12 26.12
C LYS A 419 -12.75 -13.26 25.61
N ILE A 420 -13.60 -14.00 26.32
CA ILE A 420 -15.03 -14.10 26.01
C ILE A 420 -15.69 -12.74 26.21
N ALA A 421 -16.17 -12.14 25.13
CA ALA A 421 -16.89 -10.87 25.13
C ALA A 421 -18.42 -11.07 25.19
N ALA A 422 -18.93 -12.18 24.65
CA ALA A 422 -20.32 -12.62 24.79
C ALA A 422 -20.46 -14.14 24.60
N VAL A 423 -21.55 -14.68 25.13
CA VAL A 423 -22.00 -16.07 24.94
C VAL A 423 -23.40 -16.01 24.34
N ASP A 424 -23.55 -16.41 23.08
CA ASP A 424 -24.79 -16.37 22.33
C ASP A 424 -25.36 -17.78 22.09
N ARG A 425 -26.55 -17.85 21.48
CA ARG A 425 -27.18 -19.12 21.09
C ARG A 425 -26.46 -19.85 19.95
N ASP A 426 -25.80 -19.11 19.05
CA ASP A 426 -25.14 -19.69 17.88
C ASP A 426 -23.64 -20.00 18.13
N GLY A 427 -23.06 -19.42 19.17
CA GLY A 427 -21.62 -19.48 19.41
C GLY A 427 -21.13 -18.48 20.46
N LEU A 428 -19.81 -18.35 20.53
CA LEU A 428 -19.10 -17.38 21.36
C LEU A 428 -18.67 -16.16 20.54
N ILE A 429 -18.59 -15.00 21.20
CA ILE A 429 -17.84 -13.85 20.68
C ILE A 429 -16.58 -13.72 21.53
N VAL A 430 -15.40 -13.89 20.91
CA VAL A 430 -14.10 -13.85 21.57
C VAL A 430 -13.33 -12.62 21.08
N ARG A 431 -12.82 -11.81 22.01
CA ARG A 431 -11.99 -10.64 21.70
C ARG A 431 -10.52 -11.04 21.61
N VAL A 432 -9.96 -10.84 20.41
CA VAL A 432 -8.59 -11.14 20.03
C VAL A 432 -7.90 -9.81 19.69
N GLY A 433 -7.17 -9.26 20.66
CA GLY A 433 -6.67 -7.88 20.59
C GLY A 433 -7.83 -6.88 20.48
N GLU A 434 -7.87 -6.11 19.39
CA GLU A 434 -8.92 -5.12 19.08
C GLU A 434 -10.16 -5.76 18.43
N SER A 435 -10.02 -6.92 17.81
CA SER A 435 -11.09 -7.56 17.01
C SER A 435 -11.98 -8.47 17.85
N ASN A 436 -13.29 -8.47 17.58
CA ASN A 436 -14.21 -9.48 18.12
C ASN A 436 -14.45 -10.54 17.04
N LEU A 437 -13.99 -11.77 17.28
CA LEU A 437 -14.18 -12.94 16.42
C LEU A 437 -15.45 -13.68 16.85
N ARG A 438 -16.36 -13.97 15.91
CA ARG A 438 -17.49 -14.89 16.15
C ARG A 438 -17.01 -16.32 15.94
N MET A 439 -17.29 -17.20 16.89
CA MET A 439 -16.88 -18.60 16.85
C MET A 439 -18.10 -19.48 17.14
N LEU A 440 -18.61 -20.14 16.10
CA LEU A 440 -19.79 -21.01 16.20
C LEU A 440 -19.47 -22.28 17.00
N TYR A 441 -20.47 -22.83 17.70
CA TYR A 441 -20.34 -24.15 18.32
C TYR A 441 -20.16 -25.21 17.22
N ARG A 442 -19.16 -26.10 17.37
CA ARG A 442 -18.89 -27.18 16.39
C ARG A 442 -19.89 -28.33 16.45
N GLU A 443 -20.51 -28.51 17.60
CA GLU A 443 -21.49 -29.54 17.90
C GLU A 443 -22.70 -28.88 18.58
N ASN A 444 -23.85 -29.57 18.66
CA ASN A 444 -25.00 -29.06 19.40
C ASN A 444 -24.73 -29.21 20.91
N PRO A 445 -24.58 -28.11 21.68
CA PRO A 445 -24.31 -28.20 23.10
C PRO A 445 -25.57 -28.57 23.90
N GLU A 446 -25.35 -29.17 25.06
CA GLU A 446 -26.37 -29.42 26.09
C GLU A 446 -26.86 -28.08 26.67
N TRP A 447 -28.15 -27.76 26.50
CA TRP A 447 -28.73 -26.50 26.97
C TRP A 447 -29.07 -26.57 28.47
N LEU A 448 -28.20 -26.00 29.30
CA LEU A 448 -28.31 -26.06 30.75
C LEU A 448 -29.33 -25.04 31.26
N THR A 449 -30.38 -25.52 31.93
CA THR A 449 -31.43 -24.70 32.52
C THR A 449 -31.03 -24.16 33.90
N GLU A 450 -31.87 -23.31 34.50
CA GLU A 450 -31.63 -22.76 35.84
C GLU A 450 -31.88 -23.81 36.95
N ASP A 451 -32.61 -24.90 36.65
CA ASP A 451 -32.88 -26.02 37.57
C ASP A 451 -31.75 -27.07 37.63
N ASP A 452 -30.85 -27.11 36.64
CA ASP A 452 -29.76 -28.09 36.52
C ASP A 452 -28.56 -27.80 37.47
N GLN A 453 -28.68 -26.80 38.36
CA GLN A 453 -27.62 -26.35 39.29
C GLN A 453 -27.78 -26.93 40.71
N ARG A 454 -28.11 -28.22 40.85
CA ARG A 454 -28.37 -28.89 42.14
C ARG A 454 -27.27 -29.84 42.58
#